data_AF-A0A3D2VQ19-F1
#
_entry.id   AF-A0A3D2VQ19-F1
#
_cell.length_a   1.000
_cell.length_b   1.000
_cell.length_c   1.000
_cell.angle_alpha   90.00
_cell.angle_beta   90.00
_cell.angle_gamma   90.00
#
_symmetry.space_group_name_H-M   'P 1'
#
loop_
_entity.id
_entity.type
_entity.pdbx_description
1 polymer ?
#
loop_
_entity_poly.entity_id
_entity_poly.type
_entity_poly.pdbx_seq_one_letter_code
_entity_poly.pdbx_strand_id
1 'polypeptide(L)'
;FDEDALALQEVLNGKAHAFVASAPTPAFEALKHPDKLFLPIPEPFVQGAEGFALRKGDPDALNFFNNWILSRQQDGWLKERHDYWFKTRDWAAQVSE
;
A
#
# COMPACT_ATOMS: atom_id res chain seq x y z
N PHE A 1 4.83 -12.32 2.27
CA PHE A 1 6.04 -11.47 2.38
C PHE A 1 7.27 -12.21 1.86
N ASP A 2 7.54 -13.45 2.27
CA ASP A 2 8.72 -14.20 1.77
C ASP A 2 8.67 -14.52 0.27
N GLU A 3 7.48 -14.78 -0.28
CA GLU A 3 7.30 -15.08 -1.71
C GLU A 3 7.49 -13.85 -2.62
N ASP A 4 7.09 -12.66 -2.16
CA ASP A 4 7.22 -11.41 -2.92
C ASP A 4 8.69 -11.06 -3.17
N ALA A 5 9.54 -11.25 -2.16
CA ALA A 5 10.98 -11.01 -2.27
C ALA A 5 11.63 -11.94 -3.30
N LEU A 6 11.24 -13.22 -3.32
CA LEU A 6 11.74 -14.18 -4.31
C LEU A 6 11.25 -13.83 -5.72
N ALA A 7 9.98 -13.46 -5.88
CA ALA A 7 9.43 -13.07 -7.18
C ALA A 7 10.11 -11.80 -7.74
N LEU A 8 10.38 -10.81 -6.88
CA LEU A 8 11.12 -9.62 -7.26
C LEU A 8 12.55 -9.95 -7.72
N GLN A 9 13.23 -10.86 -7.03
CA GLN A 9 14.58 -11.28 -7.42
C GLN A 9 14.63 -11.89 -8.82
N GLU A 10 13.61 -12.66 -9.22
CA GLU A 10 13.56 -13.25 -10.56
C GLU A 10 13.45 -12.16 -11.65
N VAL A 11 12.78 -11.03 -11.38
CA VAL A 11 12.79 -9.86 -12.29
C VAL A 11 14.14 -9.16 -12.30
N LEU A 12 14.71 -8.90 -11.12
CA LEU A 12 16.03 -8.24 -11.00
C LEU A 12 17.16 -9.03 -11.66
N ASN A 13 17.05 -10.36 -11.68
CA ASN A 13 17.99 -11.27 -12.34
C ASN A 13 17.72 -11.48 -13.84
N GLY A 14 16.66 -10.87 -14.39
CA GLY A 14 16.28 -10.99 -15.80
C GLY A 14 15.66 -12.35 -16.17
N LYS A 15 15.19 -13.12 -15.18
CA LYS A 15 14.49 -14.39 -15.40
C LYS A 15 12.98 -14.24 -15.55
N ALA A 16 12.42 -13.14 -15.05
CA ALA A 16 11.03 -12.74 -15.23
C ALA A 16 10.94 -11.33 -15.83
N HIS A 17 9.86 -11.05 -16.56
CA HIS A 17 9.67 -9.77 -17.25
C HIS A 17 8.98 -8.70 -16.38
N ALA A 18 8.15 -9.12 -15.43
CA ALA A 18 7.37 -8.21 -14.60
C ALA A 18 7.09 -8.84 -13.24
N PHE A 19 6.99 -7.97 -12.24
CA PHE A 19 6.54 -8.30 -10.89
C PHE A 19 5.26 -7.52 -10.62
N VAL A 20 4.23 -8.21 -10.15
CA VAL A 20 2.94 -7.62 -9.81
C VAL A 20 2.66 -7.92 -8.35
N ALA A 21 2.48 -6.86 -7.56
CA ALA A 21 2.17 -6.96 -6.14
C ALA A 21 1.29 -5.79 -5.71
N SER A 22 0.73 -5.90 -4.49
CA SER A 22 -0.06 -4.83 -3.89
C SER A 22 0.78 -3.57 -3.68
N ALA A 23 0.16 -2.41 -3.88
CA ALA A 23 0.76 -1.14 -3.49
C ALA A 23 1.08 -1.15 -1.97
N PRO A 24 2.18 -0.52 -1.52
CA PRO A 24 3.08 0.36 -2.28
C PRO A 24 4.32 -0.36 -2.85
N THR A 25 4.44 -1.68 -2.69
CA THR A 25 5.69 -2.42 -2.92
C THR A 25 6.33 -2.15 -4.28
N PRO A 26 5.62 -2.25 -5.43
CA PRO A 26 6.25 -2.00 -6.73
C PRO A 26 6.83 -0.58 -6.90
N ALA A 27 6.17 0.43 -6.32
CA ALA A 27 6.65 1.80 -6.38
C ALA A 27 7.93 1.99 -5.55
N PHE A 28 7.99 1.39 -4.36
CA PHE A 28 9.18 1.46 -3.51
C PHE A 28 10.37 0.69 -4.09
N GLU A 29 10.14 -0.47 -4.72
CA GLU A 29 11.22 -1.22 -5.36
C GLU A 29 11.75 -0.52 -6.61
N ALA A 30 10.89 0.14 -7.40
CA ALA A 30 11.34 1.00 -8.50
C ALA A 30 12.20 2.18 -8.01
N LEU A 31 11.86 2.78 -6.87
CA LEU A 31 12.67 3.85 -6.26
C LEU A 31 14.01 3.35 -5.69
N LYS A 32 14.05 2.12 -5.15
CA LYS A 32 15.28 1.50 -4.63
C LYS A 32 16.23 1.04 -5.73
N HIS A 33 15.70 0.63 -6.89
CA HIS A 33 16.47 0.08 -8.01
C HIS A 33 16.24 0.87 -9.31
N PRO A 34 16.48 2.19 -9.35
CA PRO A 34 16.10 3.06 -10.46
C PRO A 34 16.84 2.78 -11.78
N ASP A 35 17.96 2.06 -11.71
CA ASP A 35 18.76 1.61 -12.86
C ASP A 35 18.27 0.30 -13.48
N LYS A 36 17.40 -0.45 -12.77
CA LYS A 36 16.94 -1.79 -13.18
C LYS A 36 15.44 -1.92 -13.29
N LEU A 37 14.71 -1.19 -12.47
CA LEU A 37 13.25 -1.26 -12.38
C LEU A 37 12.65 0.09 -12.73
N PHE A 38 11.48 0.04 -13.36
CA PHE A 38 10.63 1.20 -13.58
C PHE A 38 9.19 0.78 -13.35
N LEU A 39 8.33 1.74 -13.01
CA LEU A 39 6.91 1.51 -12.81
C LEU A 39 6.16 1.95 -14.08
N PRO A 40 5.82 1.02 -15.00
CA PRO A 40 5.20 1.39 -16.28
C PRO A 40 3.77 1.93 -16.12
N ILE A 41 3.08 1.52 -15.06
CA ILE A 41 1.69 1.89 -14.78
C ILE A 41 1.65 2.41 -13.33
N PRO A 42 1.52 3.73 -13.15
CA PRO A 42 1.53 4.33 -11.81
C PRO A 42 0.24 4.07 -11.03
N GLU A 43 -0.87 3.81 -11.72
CA GLU A 43 -2.15 3.51 -11.09
C GLU A 43 -2.35 2.01 -10.81
N PRO A 44 -3.04 1.64 -9.72
CA PRO A 44 -3.38 0.24 -9.46
C PRO A 44 -4.29 -0.35 -10.56
N PHE A 45 -3.98 -1.57 -11.02
CA PHE A 45 -4.83 -2.31 -11.96
C PHE A 45 -6.22 -2.64 -11.39
N VAL A 46 -6.28 -2.87 -10.07
CA VAL A 46 -7.50 -3.17 -9.34
C VAL A 46 -7.56 -2.23 -8.16
N GLN A 47 -8.68 -1.52 -8.02
CA GLN A 47 -8.97 -0.74 -6.83
C GLN A 47 -9.55 -1.69 -5.77
N GLY A 48 -8.73 -2.02 -4.76
CA GLY A 48 -9.17 -2.77 -3.60
C GLY A 48 -10.05 -1.94 -2.68
N ALA A 49 -10.97 -2.62 -1.98
CA ALA A 49 -11.71 -2.03 -0.87
C ALA A 49 -11.19 -2.65 0.44
N GLU A 50 -10.36 -1.88 1.16
CA GLU A 50 -9.87 -2.25 2.49
C GLU A 50 -10.85 -1.76 3.57
N GLY A 51 -11.07 -2.56 4.60
CA GLY A 51 -12.03 -2.22 5.66
C GLY A 51 -11.73 -2.87 6.99
N PHE A 52 -12.31 -2.33 8.05
CA PHE A 52 -12.25 -2.94 9.38
C PHE A 52 -13.21 -4.12 9.47
N ALA A 53 -12.68 -5.28 9.83
CA ALA A 53 -13.50 -6.44 10.18
C ALA A 53 -14.03 -6.29 11.61
N LEU A 54 -15.32 -6.52 11.81
CA LEU A 54 -15.99 -6.44 13.11
C LEU A 54 -16.70 -7.75 13.43
N ARG A 55 -16.87 -8.04 14.72
CA ARG A 55 -17.68 -9.19 15.15
C ARG A 55 -19.13 -8.96 14.71
N LYS A 56 -19.75 -9.99 14.14
CA LYS A 56 -21.16 -9.94 13.74
C LYS A 56 -22.05 -9.71 14.97
N GLY A 57 -23.07 -8.87 14.82
CA GLY A 57 -24.07 -8.60 15.86
C GLY A 57 -23.82 -7.34 16.69
N ASP A 58 -22.83 -6.51 16.33
CA ASP A 58 -22.55 -5.23 16.98
C ASP A 58 -22.86 -4.04 16.05
N PRO A 59 -24.13 -3.60 15.98
CA PRO A 59 -24.52 -2.48 15.12
C PRO A 59 -23.96 -1.12 15.60
N ASP A 60 -23.68 -0.99 16.90
CA ASP A 60 -23.16 0.25 17.47
C ASP A 60 -21.70 0.47 17.04
N ALA A 61 -20.86 -0.57 17.13
CA ALA A 61 -19.50 -0.52 16.62
C ALA A 61 -19.48 -0.25 15.11
N LEU A 62 -20.34 -0.93 14.35
CA LEU A 62 -20.45 -0.71 12.91
C LEU A 62 -20.79 0.75 12.59
N ASN A 63 -21.78 1.33 13.28
CA ASN A 63 -22.16 2.71 13.10
C ASN A 63 -21.05 3.68 13.50
N PHE A 64 -20.37 3.43 14.61
CA PHE A 64 -19.24 4.25 15.06
C PHE A 64 -18.12 4.27 14.01
N PHE A 65 -17.64 3.11 13.57
CA PHE A 65 -16.53 3.05 12.61
C PHE A 65 -16.91 3.64 11.25
N ASN A 66 -18.13 3.40 10.75
CA ASN A 66 -18.57 4.00 9.50
C ASN A 66 -18.60 5.54 9.56
N ASN A 67 -19.15 6.11 10.65
CA ASN A 67 -19.18 7.56 10.82
C ASN A 67 -17.79 8.15 11.04
N TRP A 68 -16.90 7.46 11.77
CA TRP A 68 -15.51 7.87 11.93
C TRP A 68 -14.78 7.88 10.58
N ILE A 69 -14.90 6.81 9.78
CA ILE A 69 -14.30 6.74 8.44
C ILE A 69 -14.81 7.90 7.58
N LEU A 70 -16.13 8.13 7.54
CA LEU A 70 -16.72 9.21 6.77
C LEU A 70 -16.17 10.59 7.21
N SER A 71 -16.13 10.85 8.52
CA SER A 71 -15.58 12.10 9.07
C SER A 71 -14.11 12.29 8.68
N ARG A 72 -13.28 11.24 8.78
CA ARG A 72 -11.85 11.31 8.44
C ARG A 72 -11.56 11.37 6.95
N GLN A 73 -12.50 10.94 6.10
CA GLN A 73 -12.43 11.16 4.67
C GLN A 73 -12.77 12.62 4.34
N GLN A 74 -13.82 13.17 4.95
CA GLN A 74 -14.29 14.53 4.72
C GLN A 74 -13.29 15.60 5.15
N ASP A 75 -12.63 15.41 6.28
CA ASP A 75 -11.61 16.36 6.77
C ASP A 75 -10.22 16.14 6.14
N GLY A 76 -10.09 15.17 5.22
CA GLY A 76 -8.86 14.88 4.49
C GLY A 76 -7.81 14.10 5.27
N TRP A 77 -8.05 13.80 6.56
CA TRP A 77 -7.06 13.12 7.41
C TRP A 77 -6.63 11.77 6.84
N LEU A 78 -7.58 10.94 6.37
CA LEU A 78 -7.24 9.64 5.79
C LEU A 78 -6.38 9.77 4.53
N LYS A 79 -6.65 10.77 3.69
CA LYS A 79 -5.85 11.06 2.49
C LYS A 79 -4.42 11.49 2.87
N GLU A 80 -4.29 12.40 3.84
CA GLU A 80 -3.00 12.89 4.30
C GLU A 80 -2.14 11.75 4.88
N ARG A 81 -2.75 10.89 5.71
CA ARG A 81 -2.05 9.71 6.26
C ARG A 81 -1.66 8.73 5.15
N HIS A 82 -2.55 8.46 4.19
CA HIS A 82 -2.21 7.62 3.05
C HIS A 82 -1.01 8.19 2.27
N ASP A 83 -1.03 9.47 1.94
CA ASP A 83 0.07 10.09 1.19
C ASP A 83 1.39 10.04 1.98
N TYR A 84 1.37 10.33 3.27
CA TYR A 84 2.56 10.23 4.12
C TYR A 84 3.17 8.82 4.14
N TRP A 85 2.37 7.79 4.44
CA TRP A 85 2.88 6.42 4.59
C TRP A 85 3.21 5.73 3.26
N PHE A 86 2.44 6.00 2.20
CA PHE A 86 2.52 5.22 0.95
C PHE A 86 3.14 5.99 -0.23
N LYS A 87 3.27 7.32 -0.15
CA LYS A 87 3.87 8.13 -1.22
C LYS A 87 5.14 8.87 -0.81
N THR A 88 5.49 8.87 0.47
CA THR A 88 6.75 9.47 0.97
C THR A 88 7.58 8.43 1.72
N ARG A 89 8.83 8.80 2.03
CA ARG A 89 9.73 8.03 2.91
C ARG A 89 10.13 8.80 4.17
N ASP A 90 9.48 9.92 4.48
CA ASP A 90 9.83 10.79 5.62
C ASP A 90 9.68 10.07 6.97
N TRP A 91 8.82 9.06 7.01
CA TRP A 91 8.61 8.20 8.17
C TRP A 91 9.67 7.12 8.35
N ALA A 92 10.44 6.78 7.31
CA ALA A 92 11.28 5.57 7.30
C ALA A 92 12.34 5.59 8.42
N ALA A 93 12.89 6.75 8.77
CA ALA A 93 13.87 6.88 9.84
C ALA A 93 13.28 6.78 11.26
N GLN A 94 11.94 6.80 11.39
CA GLN A 94 11.23 6.77 12.68
C GLN A 94 10.81 5.35 13.09
N VAL A 95 11.01 4.37 12.21
CA VAL A 95 10.64 2.97 12.44
C VAL A 95 11.92 2.14 12.30
N SER A 96 12.17 1.24 13.25
CA SER A 96 13.29 0.29 13.16
C SER A 96 13.04 -0.72 12.04
N GLU A 97 14.10 -1.12 11.33
CA GLU A 97 14.07 -2.28 10.42
C GLU A 97 13.71 -3.59 11.15
#